data_AF-A0A931XPX0-F1
#
_entry.id   AF-A0A931XPX0-F1
#
_cell.length_a   1.000
_cell.length_b   1.000
_cell.length_c   1.000
_cell.angle_alpha   90.00
_cell.angle_beta   90.00
_cell.angle_gamma   90.00
#
_symmetry.space_group_name_H-M   'P 1'
#
loop_
_entity.id
_entity.type
_entity.pdbx_description
1 polymer ?
#
loop_
_entity_poly.entity_id
_entity_poly.type
_entity_poly.pdbx_seq_one_letter_code
_entity_poly.pdbx_strand_id
1 'polypeptide(L)'
;MAVLSSAHLGGAHPRFAKALRGELVTPEVARFDSARRAEKTPRGWNFGKTNLLQFQALTSEKIYLILNLIRCYIRDLFSRGGEFGLMIIPAQKRLFRGFTLIELLIVIAILGILAAAVLVAVNPGKRQKQARDSARKSDIGQMATALQAYYTTPGQGVFPTAGSGCGAAVPGLTQLIGSGDLKQVPTGPTGDGYCYLTAGDATEASVYATLEDPTSGAGTFLFCWQSTTGKAKEITQGSCSP
;
A
#
# COMPACT_ATOMS: atom_id res chain seq x y z
N MET A 1 32.22 -30.78 -70.12
CA MET A 1 33.68 -30.53 -69.94
C MET A 1 33.84 -29.43 -68.89
N ALA A 2 34.85 -29.55 -68.02
CA ALA A 2 35.10 -28.81 -66.75
C ALA A 2 34.28 -29.36 -65.56
N VAL A 3 34.76 -30.29 -64.74
CA VAL A 3 35.95 -30.34 -63.83
C VAL A 3 35.77 -29.50 -62.56
N LEU A 4 35.50 -30.24 -61.47
CA LEU A 4 35.87 -30.08 -60.05
C LEU A 4 36.45 -28.74 -59.56
N SER A 5 35.91 -28.24 -58.45
CA SER A 5 36.76 -27.79 -57.34
C SER A 5 36.03 -27.92 -55.99
N SER A 6 36.64 -28.71 -55.12
CA SER A 6 36.22 -28.99 -53.76
C SER A 6 36.61 -27.83 -52.84
N ALA A 7 35.68 -27.33 -52.03
CA ALA A 7 35.99 -26.53 -50.85
C ALA A 7 35.32 -27.15 -49.62
N HIS A 8 36.18 -27.71 -48.77
CA HIS A 8 35.84 -28.39 -47.53
C HIS A 8 36.15 -27.43 -46.37
N LEU A 9 35.12 -26.82 -45.80
CA LEU A 9 35.10 -26.17 -44.48
C LEU A 9 33.66 -26.39 -43.98
N GLY A 10 33.35 -27.17 -42.95
CA GLY A 10 33.98 -27.22 -41.64
C GLY A 10 32.94 -26.74 -40.63
N GLY A 11 32.13 -27.67 -40.10
CA GLY A 11 31.42 -27.57 -38.81
C GLY A 11 30.33 -26.50 -38.63
N ALA A 12 29.09 -26.81 -39.02
CA ALA A 12 27.91 -26.15 -38.49
C ALA A 12 26.96 -27.17 -37.85
N HIS A 13 26.65 -26.93 -36.57
CA HIS A 13 25.90 -27.77 -35.66
C HIS A 13 24.45 -28.03 -36.14
N PRO A 14 23.89 -29.25 -36.01
CA PRO A 14 22.66 -29.69 -36.68
C PRO A 14 21.34 -29.05 -36.19
N ARG A 15 21.39 -27.98 -35.39
CA ARG A 15 20.19 -27.34 -34.83
C ARG A 15 19.66 -26.13 -35.61
N PHE A 16 20.40 -25.63 -36.60
CA PHE A 16 19.94 -24.49 -37.41
C PHE A 16 19.13 -24.87 -38.66
N ALA A 17 19.09 -26.15 -39.05
CA ALA A 17 18.36 -26.59 -40.25
C ALA A 17 16.85 -26.88 -40.02
N LYS A 18 16.33 -26.74 -38.79
CA LYS A 18 14.95 -27.14 -38.44
C LYS A 18 13.92 -26.01 -38.46
N ALA A 19 14.33 -24.76 -38.74
CA ALA A 19 13.42 -23.61 -38.78
C ALA A 19 12.81 -23.29 -40.15
N LEU A 20 13.23 -23.97 -41.24
CA LEU A 20 12.77 -23.70 -42.61
C LEU A 20 11.75 -24.72 -43.15
N ARG A 21 11.19 -25.60 -42.31
CA ARG A 21 10.24 -26.63 -42.75
C ARG A 21 8.84 -26.59 -42.15
N GLY A 22 8.43 -25.50 -41.49
CA GLY A 22 7.00 -25.20 -41.28
C GLY A 22 6.12 -26.31 -40.69
N GLU A 23 6.66 -27.23 -39.89
CA GLU A 23 5.89 -28.32 -39.28
C GLU A 23 5.52 -27.95 -37.84
N LEU A 24 4.21 -27.79 -37.63
CA LEU A 24 3.54 -27.61 -36.35
C LEU A 24 3.83 -28.81 -35.43
N VAL A 25 4.42 -28.56 -34.26
CA VAL A 25 4.52 -29.57 -33.19
C VAL A 25 3.42 -29.28 -32.17
N THR A 26 2.43 -30.16 -32.11
CA THR A 26 1.42 -30.23 -31.04
C THR A 26 2.06 -30.73 -29.74
N PRO A 27 1.63 -30.26 -28.56
CA PRO A 27 2.17 -30.74 -27.29
C PRO A 27 1.49 -32.05 -26.87
N GLU A 28 2.26 -33.14 -26.87
CA GLU A 28 1.87 -34.42 -26.29
C GLU A 28 2.02 -34.39 -24.76
N VAL A 29 0.99 -34.90 -24.10
CA VAL A 29 0.80 -34.95 -22.65
C VAL A 29 1.67 -36.07 -22.07
N ALA A 30 2.69 -35.73 -21.28
CA ALA A 30 3.41 -36.71 -20.47
C ALA A 30 3.08 -36.52 -18.98
N ARG A 31 2.38 -37.52 -18.44
CA ARG A 31 2.04 -37.69 -17.03
C ARG A 31 3.28 -37.88 -16.16
N PHE A 32 3.13 -37.38 -14.94
CA PHE A 32 3.88 -37.61 -13.71
C PHE A 32 4.44 -39.03 -13.55
N ASP A 33 5.69 -39.13 -13.08
CA ASP A 33 6.04 -40.15 -12.10
C ASP A 33 7.10 -39.67 -11.09
N SER A 34 6.91 -40.13 -9.87
CA SER A 34 7.44 -39.59 -8.62
C SER A 34 8.80 -40.17 -8.15
N ALA A 35 9.46 -39.42 -7.26
CA ALA A 35 10.41 -39.84 -6.22
C ALA A 35 11.92 -39.98 -6.55
N ARG A 36 12.71 -38.96 -6.15
CA ARG A 36 13.81 -39.06 -5.15
C ARG A 36 14.68 -37.79 -5.12
N ARG A 37 14.50 -36.94 -4.10
CA ARG A 37 15.56 -36.56 -3.12
C ARG A 37 14.99 -35.59 -2.10
N ALA A 38 14.79 -36.08 -0.88
CA ALA A 38 14.61 -35.25 0.29
C ALA A 38 15.98 -34.72 0.72
N GLU A 39 16.22 -33.42 0.53
CA GLU A 39 17.38 -32.74 1.09
C GLU A 39 17.00 -32.17 2.46
N LYS A 40 17.63 -32.71 3.50
CA LYS A 40 17.56 -32.22 4.88
C LYS A 40 18.24 -30.84 4.95
N THR A 41 17.46 -29.78 5.16
CA THR A 41 17.99 -28.50 5.65
C THR A 41 18.01 -28.51 7.19
N PRO A 42 19.10 -28.07 7.84
CA PRO A 42 19.18 -28.05 9.30
C PRO A 42 18.24 -27.00 9.90
N ARG A 43 17.70 -27.36 11.07
CA ARG A 43 16.68 -26.66 11.84
C ARG A 43 17.12 -25.26 12.26
N GLY A 44 16.21 -24.29 12.11
CA GLY A 44 16.02 -23.28 13.15
C GLY A 44 16.14 -21.80 12.78
N TRP A 45 15.57 -21.32 11.68
CA TRP A 45 15.21 -19.89 11.53
C TRP A 45 13.81 -19.77 10.90
N ASN A 46 12.78 -19.63 11.74
CA ASN A 46 11.42 -19.32 11.31
C ASN A 46 11.30 -17.83 11.00
N PHE A 47 11.67 -17.41 9.79
CA PHE A 47 11.11 -16.19 9.21
C PHE A 47 9.84 -16.58 8.44
N GLY A 48 8.71 -16.05 8.90
CA GLY A 48 7.40 -16.34 8.36
C GLY A 48 7.35 -16.14 6.84
N LYS A 49 6.90 -17.18 6.15
CA LYS A 49 6.41 -17.09 4.78
C LYS A 49 5.19 -16.17 4.76
N THR A 50 5.38 -14.89 4.50
CA THR A 50 4.37 -14.05 3.85
C THR A 50 5.06 -13.02 2.98
N ASN A 51 4.67 -13.03 1.69
CA ASN A 51 4.80 -11.92 0.74
C ASN A 51 6.18 -11.64 0.15
N LEU A 52 6.63 -12.54 -0.73
CA LEU A 52 7.68 -12.24 -1.72
C LEU A 52 7.16 -12.22 -3.17
N LEU A 53 5.85 -12.07 -3.37
CA LEU A 53 5.21 -11.85 -4.68
C LEU A 53 4.03 -10.84 -4.59
N GLN A 54 4.18 -9.75 -3.84
CA GLN A 54 3.27 -8.59 -3.90
C GLN A 54 3.98 -7.24 -3.71
N PHE A 55 5.11 -7.04 -4.40
CA PHE A 55 5.58 -5.69 -4.75
C PHE A 55 5.22 -5.33 -6.20
N GLN A 56 4.13 -5.93 -6.71
CA GLN A 56 3.47 -5.52 -7.95
C GLN A 56 2.23 -4.73 -7.56
N ALA A 57 2.38 -3.39 -7.47
CA ALA A 57 1.35 -2.34 -7.55
C ALA A 57 1.64 -1.16 -6.61
N LEU A 58 2.72 -0.41 -6.89
CA LEU A 58 2.75 1.03 -6.62
C LEU A 58 3.17 1.72 -7.92
N THR A 59 2.15 1.93 -8.75
CA THR A 59 1.87 3.13 -9.56
C THR A 59 3.04 4.05 -9.96
N SER A 60 3.17 4.21 -11.29
CA SER A 60 3.98 5.18 -12.06
C SER A 60 5.33 4.64 -12.56
N GLU A 61 5.38 4.24 -13.83
CA GLU A 61 6.61 3.94 -14.59
C GLU A 61 7.64 5.09 -14.50
N LYS A 62 7.17 6.33 -14.28
CA LYS A 62 8.02 7.50 -14.11
C LYS A 62 8.84 7.47 -12.81
N ILE A 63 8.31 6.89 -11.72
CA ILE A 63 9.00 6.82 -10.42
C ILE A 63 10.18 5.83 -10.48
N TYR A 64 10.02 4.69 -11.17
CA TYR A 64 11.12 3.72 -11.36
C TYR A 64 12.25 4.29 -12.22
N LEU A 65 11.94 5.09 -13.25
CA LEU A 65 12.95 5.79 -14.05
C LEU A 65 13.70 6.82 -13.22
N ILE A 66 13.00 7.60 -12.40
CA ILE A 66 13.62 8.60 -11.51
C ILE A 66 14.51 7.93 -10.46
N LEU A 67 14.06 6.85 -9.82
CA LEU A 67 14.86 6.11 -8.84
C LEU A 67 16.09 5.46 -9.47
N ASN A 68 16.00 4.93 -10.70
CA ASN A 68 17.15 4.38 -11.42
C ASN A 68 18.13 5.48 -11.90
N LEU A 69 17.63 6.66 -12.29
CA LEU A 69 18.46 7.82 -12.60
C LEU A 69 19.23 8.31 -11.37
N ILE A 70 18.55 8.45 -10.23
CA ILE A 70 19.18 8.83 -8.96
C ILE A 70 20.21 7.77 -8.53
N ARG A 71 19.88 6.48 -8.67
CA ARG A 71 20.79 5.37 -8.34
C ARG A 71 22.03 5.33 -9.25
N CYS A 72 21.88 5.68 -10.53
CA CYS A 72 23.00 5.78 -11.46
C CYS A 72 23.88 7.00 -11.18
N TYR A 73 23.25 8.15 -10.88
CA TYR A 73 23.94 9.39 -10.54
C TYR A 73 24.74 9.29 -9.25
N ILE A 74 24.16 8.74 -8.18
CA ILE A 74 24.86 8.52 -6.90
C ILE A 74 26.03 7.54 -7.05
N ARG A 75 25.87 6.51 -7.91
CA ARG A 75 26.94 5.55 -8.22
C ARG A 75 28.09 6.21 -8.99
N ASP A 76 27.81 7.10 -9.94
CA ASP A 76 28.85 7.83 -10.68
C ASP A 76 29.56 8.87 -9.79
N LEU A 77 28.82 9.51 -8.89
CA LEU A 77 29.37 10.43 -7.89
C LEU A 77 30.36 9.72 -6.94
N PHE A 78 30.02 8.50 -6.50
CA PHE A 78 30.90 7.70 -5.64
C PHE A 78 32.08 7.08 -6.39
N SER A 79 31.92 6.78 -7.70
CA SER A 79 32.99 6.19 -8.52
C SER A 79 34.05 7.20 -8.97
N ARG A 80 33.77 8.50 -8.94
CA ARG A 80 34.73 9.57 -9.27
C ARG A 80 35.39 10.23 -8.06
N GLY A 81 34.92 9.93 -6.84
CA GLY A 81 35.43 10.50 -5.58
C GLY A 81 36.59 9.73 -4.92
N GLY A 82 37.07 8.63 -5.52
CA GLY A 82 38.06 7.73 -4.93
C GLY A 82 39.55 8.10 -5.11
N GLU A 83 39.88 9.19 -5.78
CA GLU A 83 41.27 9.58 -6.12
C GLU A 83 41.64 10.97 -5.53
N PHE A 84 41.21 11.29 -4.32
CA PHE A 84 41.80 12.39 -3.56
C PHE A 84 42.73 11.83 -2.49
N GLY A 85 44.00 11.77 -2.88
CA GLY A 85 45.10 11.21 -2.13
C GLY A 85 45.25 11.78 -0.72
N LEU A 86 45.50 10.86 0.19
CA LEU A 86 46.02 11.09 1.54
C LEU A 86 47.47 11.61 1.42
N MET A 87 47.67 12.92 1.43
CA MET A 87 48.98 13.52 1.70
C MET A 87 48.89 14.42 2.94
N ILE A 88 49.74 14.09 3.90
CA ILE A 88 49.79 14.50 5.30
C ILE A 88 49.84 16.02 5.48
N ILE A 89 48.96 16.59 6.32
CA ILE A 89 49.07 17.99 6.79
C ILE A 89 49.43 18.01 8.28
N PRO A 90 50.54 18.67 8.69
CA PRO A 90 50.94 18.79 10.09
C PRO A 90 50.04 19.78 10.84
N ALA A 91 49.85 19.51 12.14
CA ALA A 91 49.05 20.32 13.05
C ALA A 91 49.58 21.75 13.17
N GLN A 92 48.75 22.77 12.93
CA GLN A 92 48.94 24.10 13.50
C GLN A 92 47.65 24.90 13.73
N LYS A 93 47.58 25.42 14.96
CA LYS A 93 47.01 26.68 15.49
C LYS A 93 45.55 27.01 15.14
N ARG A 94 44.79 27.44 16.15
CA ARG A 94 43.36 27.80 16.03
C ARG A 94 43.17 28.91 14.99
N LEU A 95 42.88 28.50 13.77
CA LEU A 95 42.44 29.34 12.67
C LEU A 95 40.91 29.41 12.78
N PHE A 96 40.37 30.59 13.03
CA PHE A 96 39.00 30.89 12.59
C PHE A 96 39.00 30.83 11.06
N ARG A 97 38.87 29.61 10.53
CA ARG A 97 38.65 29.34 9.11
C ARG A 97 37.24 29.82 8.82
N GLY A 98 37.13 30.95 8.12
CA GLY A 98 35.87 31.39 7.55
C GLY A 98 35.33 30.31 6.64
N PHE A 99 34.03 30.03 6.75
CA PHE A 99 33.31 29.19 5.78
C PHE A 99 33.56 29.75 4.39
N THR A 100 34.10 28.92 3.49
CA THR A 100 34.20 29.33 2.09
C THR A 100 32.78 29.40 1.51
N LEU A 101 32.48 30.41 0.69
CA LEU A 101 31.15 30.55 0.08
C LEU A 101 30.76 29.31 -0.73
N ILE A 102 31.75 28.63 -1.33
CA ILE A 102 31.54 27.38 -2.09
C ILE A 102 31.14 26.21 -1.19
N GLU A 103 31.66 26.14 0.03
CA GLU A 103 31.35 25.08 0.99
C GLU A 103 29.91 25.20 1.48
N LEU A 104 29.45 26.41 1.75
CA LEU A 104 28.03 26.64 2.08
C LEU A 104 27.11 26.41 0.87
N LEU A 105 27.56 26.75 -0.35
CA LEU A 105 26.79 26.57 -1.58
C LEU A 105 26.54 25.08 -1.90
N ILE A 106 27.53 24.21 -1.71
CA ILE A 106 27.35 22.77 -1.92
C ILE A 106 26.41 22.17 -0.87
N VAL A 107 26.45 22.65 0.38
CA VAL A 107 25.56 22.16 1.45
C VAL A 107 24.10 22.45 1.13
N ILE A 108 23.75 23.69 0.76
CA ILE A 108 22.36 24.02 0.41
C ILE A 108 21.90 23.29 -0.86
N ALA A 109 22.82 23.02 -1.80
CA ALA A 109 22.52 22.22 -2.99
C ALA A 109 22.16 20.77 -2.63
N ILE A 110 22.94 20.13 -1.75
CA ILE A 110 22.65 18.76 -1.27
C ILE A 110 21.38 18.73 -0.42
N LEU A 111 21.16 19.71 0.46
CA LEU A 111 19.93 19.83 1.24
C LEU A 111 18.69 19.96 0.35
N GLY A 112 18.78 20.72 -0.75
CA GLY A 112 17.70 20.82 -1.74
C GLY A 112 17.36 19.48 -2.39
N ILE A 113 18.36 18.71 -2.80
CA ILE A 113 18.16 17.39 -3.42
C ILE A 113 17.53 16.40 -2.42
N LEU A 114 18.04 16.37 -1.18
CA LEU A 114 17.50 15.49 -0.14
C LEU A 114 16.06 15.86 0.24
N ALA A 115 15.75 17.15 0.38
CA ALA A 115 14.39 17.62 0.68
C ALA A 115 13.38 17.21 -0.42
N ALA A 116 13.76 17.34 -1.70
CA ALA A 116 12.92 16.92 -2.82
C ALA A 116 12.69 15.39 -2.82
N ALA A 117 13.73 14.59 -2.55
CA ALA A 117 13.63 13.13 -2.49
C ALA A 117 12.68 12.66 -1.36
N VAL A 118 12.73 13.30 -0.19
CA VAL A 118 11.86 12.97 0.95
C VAL A 118 10.38 13.24 0.63
N LEU A 119 10.06 14.36 -0.03
CA LEU A 119 8.67 14.67 -0.38
C LEU A 119 8.06 13.64 -1.33
N VAL A 120 8.83 13.18 -2.32
CA VAL A 120 8.41 12.11 -3.24
C VAL A 120 8.21 10.79 -2.49
N ALA A 121 9.05 10.51 -1.48
CA ALA A 121 8.96 9.28 -0.70
C ALA A 121 7.75 9.24 0.25
N VAL A 122 7.38 10.38 0.88
CA VAL A 122 6.42 10.40 2.00
C VAL A 122 4.95 10.50 1.56
N ASN A 123 4.64 10.92 0.33
CA ASN A 123 3.28 11.09 -0.19
C ASN A 123 2.33 11.72 0.86
N PRO A 124 2.55 12.99 1.26
CA PRO A 124 1.87 13.61 2.39
C PRO A 124 0.34 13.57 2.26
N GLY A 125 -0.19 13.66 1.04
CA GLY A 125 -1.64 13.52 0.79
C GLY A 125 -2.19 12.16 1.23
N LYS A 126 -1.47 11.06 0.99
CA LYS A 126 -1.89 9.72 1.44
C LYS A 126 -1.89 9.62 2.96
N ARG A 127 -0.86 10.15 3.62
CA ARG A 127 -0.77 10.16 5.10
C ARG A 127 -1.92 10.93 5.74
N GLN A 128 -2.31 12.06 5.16
CA GLN A 128 -3.45 12.83 5.65
C GLN A 128 -4.77 12.06 5.48
N LYS A 129 -4.99 11.40 4.34
CA LYS A 129 -6.16 10.54 4.12
C LYS A 129 -6.26 9.42 5.16
N GLN A 130 -5.15 8.71 5.41
CA GLN A 130 -5.08 7.65 6.41
C GLN A 130 -5.38 8.16 7.84
N ALA A 131 -4.90 9.34 8.19
CA ALA A 131 -5.21 9.96 9.48
C ALA A 131 -6.71 10.27 9.62
N ARG A 132 -7.33 10.82 8.57
CA ARG A 132 -8.78 11.06 8.54
C ARG A 132 -9.59 9.78 8.60
N ASP A 133 -9.18 8.74 7.88
CA ASP A 133 -9.83 7.44 7.92
C ASP A 133 -9.69 6.76 9.28
N SER A 134 -8.56 6.95 9.98
CA SER A 134 -8.41 6.49 11.36
C SER A 134 -9.39 7.19 12.30
N ALA A 135 -9.62 8.49 12.12
CA ALA A 135 -10.63 9.22 12.90
C ALA A 135 -12.03 8.67 12.61
N ARG A 136 -12.40 8.50 11.33
CA ARG A 136 -13.69 7.89 10.92
C ARG A 136 -13.91 6.52 11.54
N LYS A 137 -12.89 5.65 11.54
CA LYS A 137 -12.96 4.32 12.14
C LYS A 137 -13.18 4.39 13.66
N SER A 138 -12.55 5.35 14.34
CA SER A 138 -12.75 5.57 15.78
C SER A 138 -14.16 6.05 16.09
N ASP A 139 -14.67 7.02 15.32
CA ASP A 139 -16.02 7.57 15.48
C ASP A 139 -17.09 6.50 15.26
N ILE A 140 -16.93 5.66 14.23
CA ILE A 140 -17.80 4.50 14.00
C ILE A 140 -17.75 3.53 15.17
N GLY A 141 -16.58 3.29 15.75
CA GLY A 141 -16.44 2.47 16.96
C GLY A 141 -17.22 3.04 18.15
N GLN A 142 -17.14 4.35 18.37
CA GLN A 142 -17.89 5.02 19.45
C GLN A 142 -19.40 4.89 19.25
N MET A 143 -19.89 5.15 18.03
CA MET A 143 -21.32 5.01 17.72
C MET A 143 -21.79 3.56 17.80
N ALA A 144 -20.97 2.60 17.36
CA ALA A 144 -21.27 1.17 17.47
C ALA A 144 -21.44 0.73 18.93
N THR A 145 -20.55 1.18 19.83
CA THR A 145 -20.68 0.91 21.26
C THR A 145 -21.91 1.57 21.86
N ALA A 146 -22.21 2.83 21.48
CA ALA A 146 -23.42 3.53 21.94
C ALA A 146 -24.71 2.84 21.46
N LEU A 147 -24.76 2.39 20.21
CA LEU A 147 -25.89 1.63 19.67
C LEU A 147 -26.11 0.30 20.40
N GLN A 148 -25.02 -0.42 20.69
CA GLN A 148 -25.11 -1.65 21.48
C GLN A 148 -25.61 -1.37 22.90
N ALA A 149 -25.11 -0.33 23.56
CA ALA A 149 -25.58 0.08 24.88
C ALA A 149 -27.08 0.40 24.88
N TYR A 150 -27.53 1.20 23.89
CA TYR A 150 -28.93 1.52 23.68
C TYR A 150 -29.80 0.27 23.52
N TYR A 151 -29.40 -0.65 22.66
CA TYR A 151 -30.13 -1.90 22.41
C TYR A 151 -30.25 -2.75 23.69
N THR A 152 -29.18 -2.81 24.49
CA THR A 152 -29.15 -3.58 25.75
C THR A 152 -29.83 -2.89 26.92
N THR A 153 -30.26 -1.63 26.78
CA THR A 153 -30.95 -0.91 27.84
C THR A 153 -32.31 -1.55 28.12
N PRO A 154 -32.65 -1.85 29.39
CA PRO A 154 -33.92 -2.51 29.73
C PRO A 154 -35.14 -1.76 29.18
N GLY A 155 -36.00 -2.47 28.46
CA GLY A 155 -37.23 -1.92 27.88
C GLY A 155 -37.08 -1.30 26.47
N GLN A 156 -35.86 -1.22 25.93
CA GLN A 156 -35.63 -0.85 24.52
C GLN A 156 -35.80 -2.06 23.61
N GLY A 157 -34.81 -2.97 23.60
CA GLY A 157 -34.83 -4.19 22.77
C GLY A 157 -34.83 -3.94 21.25
N VAL A 158 -34.61 -2.69 20.83
CA VAL A 158 -34.55 -2.24 19.44
C VAL A 158 -33.49 -1.15 19.31
N PHE A 159 -32.99 -0.93 18.09
CA PHE A 159 -32.15 0.20 17.75
C PHE A 159 -32.99 1.47 17.52
N PRO A 160 -32.38 2.67 17.55
CA PRO A 160 -33.09 3.92 17.32
C PRO A 160 -33.89 3.95 16.00
N THR A 161 -35.19 4.24 16.10
CA THR A 161 -36.14 4.25 14.97
C THR A 161 -36.43 5.64 14.42
N ALA A 162 -35.92 6.70 15.05
CA ALA A 162 -36.19 8.09 14.66
C ALA A 162 -35.77 8.45 13.23
N GLY A 163 -35.08 7.57 12.51
CA GLY A 163 -34.86 7.66 11.07
C GLY A 163 -33.46 7.21 10.66
N SER A 164 -33.40 6.55 9.50
CA SER A 164 -32.16 6.16 8.81
C SER A 164 -31.74 7.26 7.82
N GLY A 165 -30.44 7.46 7.64
CA GLY A 165 -29.92 8.45 6.69
C GLY A 165 -28.42 8.71 6.86
N CYS A 166 -27.92 9.69 6.12
CA CYS A 166 -26.53 10.13 6.16
C CYS A 166 -26.46 11.63 6.44
N GLY A 167 -25.59 12.05 7.36
CA GLY A 167 -25.42 13.46 7.67
C GLY A 167 -24.79 13.71 9.03
N ALA A 168 -24.53 14.97 9.36
CA ALA A 168 -23.94 15.34 10.64
C ALA A 168 -24.90 15.15 11.83
N ALA A 169 -26.22 15.06 11.56
CA ALA A 169 -27.26 14.89 12.55
C ALA A 169 -28.34 13.95 12.01
N VAL A 170 -28.03 12.64 11.94
CA VAL A 170 -29.03 11.64 11.57
C VAL A 170 -29.97 11.42 12.77
N PRO A 171 -31.30 11.50 12.61
CA PRO A 171 -32.25 11.39 13.72
C PRO A 171 -32.05 10.18 14.64
N GLY A 172 -31.83 8.99 14.07
CA GLY A 172 -31.54 7.78 14.85
C GLY A 172 -30.29 7.90 15.73
N LEU A 173 -29.23 8.55 15.25
CA LEU A 173 -28.01 8.79 16.05
C LEU A 173 -28.22 9.90 17.09
N THR A 174 -29.05 10.92 16.79
CA THR A 174 -29.37 11.97 17.77
C THR A 174 -30.22 11.46 18.93
N GLN A 175 -31.00 10.39 18.73
CA GLN A 175 -31.75 9.72 19.80
C GLN A 175 -30.82 9.13 20.87
N LEU A 176 -29.61 8.71 20.49
CA LEU A 176 -28.57 8.25 21.42
C LEU A 176 -28.06 9.36 22.34
N ILE A 177 -28.22 10.62 21.93
CA ILE A 177 -27.93 11.77 22.79
C ILE A 177 -29.01 11.92 23.87
N GLY A 178 -30.28 11.76 23.47
CA GLY A 178 -31.41 11.81 24.39
C GLY A 178 -31.39 10.68 25.43
N SER A 179 -30.90 9.49 25.07
CA SER A 179 -30.72 8.36 26.00
C SER A 179 -29.46 8.47 26.86
N GLY A 180 -28.51 9.34 26.51
CA GLY A 180 -27.25 9.49 27.22
C GLY A 180 -26.16 8.50 26.82
N ASP A 181 -26.41 7.63 25.83
CA ASP A 181 -25.42 6.67 25.31
C ASP A 181 -24.33 7.36 24.48
N LEU A 182 -24.62 8.54 23.94
CA LEU A 182 -23.71 9.34 23.14
C LEU A 182 -23.76 10.82 23.58
N LYS A 183 -22.60 11.48 23.76
CA LYS A 183 -22.60 12.90 24.14
C LYS A 183 -22.95 13.84 22.99
N GLN A 184 -22.52 13.49 21.78
CA GLN A 184 -22.77 14.21 20.54
C GLN A 184 -22.55 13.26 19.37
N VAL A 185 -23.25 13.45 18.27
CA VAL A 185 -22.93 12.73 17.02
C VAL A 185 -21.58 13.25 16.53
N PRO A 186 -20.56 12.39 16.35
CA PRO A 186 -19.28 12.81 15.81
C PRO A 186 -19.46 13.43 14.43
N THR A 187 -18.72 14.51 14.15
CA THR A 187 -18.64 15.08 12.80
C THR A 187 -17.36 14.56 12.15
N GLY A 188 -17.45 14.10 10.90
CA GLY A 188 -16.30 13.58 10.17
C GLY A 188 -15.20 14.64 10.01
N PRO A 189 -13.95 14.21 9.78
CA PRO A 189 -12.77 15.09 9.77
C PRO A 189 -12.77 16.13 8.65
N THR A 190 -13.66 16.00 7.67
CA THR A 190 -13.87 16.90 6.53
C THR A 190 -15.17 17.70 6.65
N GLY A 191 -15.88 17.60 7.77
CA GLY A 191 -17.23 18.15 7.94
C GLY A 191 -18.35 17.21 7.44
N ASP A 192 -17.98 16.07 6.85
CA ASP A 192 -18.94 15.07 6.39
C ASP A 192 -19.62 14.36 7.55
N GLY A 193 -20.85 13.92 7.33
CA GLY A 193 -21.61 13.13 8.29
C GLY A 193 -21.33 11.64 8.25
N TYR A 194 -21.90 10.92 9.21
CA TYR A 194 -21.95 9.46 9.21
C TYR A 194 -23.32 8.98 8.73
N CYS A 195 -23.36 7.75 8.21
CA CYS A 195 -24.59 7.10 7.81
C CYS A 195 -25.03 6.12 8.90
N TYR A 196 -26.33 6.12 9.19
CA TYR A 196 -26.99 5.16 10.06
C TYR A 196 -28.19 4.57 9.34
N LEU A 197 -28.29 3.25 9.34
CA LEU A 197 -29.43 2.52 8.82
C LEU A 197 -29.95 1.57 9.90
N THR A 198 -31.25 1.37 9.92
CA THR A 198 -31.90 0.35 10.75
C THR A 198 -32.87 -0.47 9.90
N ALA A 199 -33.01 -1.75 10.24
CA ALA A 199 -34.02 -2.61 9.62
C ALA A 199 -35.43 -2.10 9.94
N GLY A 200 -36.43 -2.53 9.15
CA GLY A 200 -37.80 -2.05 9.30
C GLY A 200 -38.44 -2.38 10.66
N ASP A 201 -37.98 -3.46 11.30
CA ASP A 201 -38.36 -3.90 12.64
C ASP A 201 -37.42 -3.37 13.74
N ALA A 202 -36.37 -2.63 13.36
CA ALA A 202 -35.36 -2.04 14.21
C ALA A 202 -34.57 -3.02 15.10
N THR A 203 -34.58 -4.31 14.75
CA THR A 203 -33.79 -5.33 15.46
C THR A 203 -32.33 -5.34 14.99
N GLU A 204 -32.10 -4.81 13.79
CA GLU A 204 -30.78 -4.70 13.18
C GLU A 204 -30.46 -3.24 12.83
N ALA A 205 -29.18 -2.90 12.90
CA ALA A 205 -28.67 -1.58 12.56
C ALA A 205 -27.26 -1.64 11.99
N SER A 206 -26.94 -0.65 11.17
CA SER A 206 -25.60 -0.46 10.63
C SER A 206 -25.18 1.01 10.67
N VAL A 207 -23.89 1.23 10.86
CA VAL A 207 -23.28 2.56 10.79
C VAL A 207 -22.06 2.51 9.89
N TYR A 208 -21.92 3.49 9.01
CA TYR A 208 -20.80 3.54 8.09
C TYR A 208 -20.41 4.94 7.65
N ALA A 209 -19.20 5.03 7.10
CA ALA A 209 -18.72 6.16 6.33
C ALA A 209 -17.85 5.69 5.18
N THR A 210 -17.67 6.56 4.18
CA THR A 210 -16.75 6.35 3.08
C THR A 210 -15.31 6.65 3.51
N LEU A 211 -14.37 5.79 3.12
CA LEU A 211 -12.93 5.98 3.35
C LEU A 211 -12.27 6.68 2.15
N GLU A 212 -11.21 7.45 2.42
CA GLU A 212 -10.47 8.20 1.41
C GLU A 212 -9.23 7.45 0.86
N ASP A 213 -8.63 6.57 1.66
CA ASP A 213 -7.50 5.67 1.30
C ASP A 213 -7.85 4.23 1.71
N PRO A 214 -8.63 3.50 0.89
CA PRO A 214 -8.99 2.12 1.17
C PRO A 214 -7.78 1.18 1.16
N THR A 215 -7.94 0.06 1.86
CA THR A 215 -6.93 -1.01 1.87
C THR A 215 -6.93 -1.80 0.54
N SER A 216 -8.02 -1.73 -0.23
CA SER A 216 -8.20 -2.43 -1.51
C SER A 216 -8.35 -1.43 -2.65
N GLY A 217 -7.58 -1.57 -3.73
CA GLY A 217 -7.45 -0.55 -4.79
C GLY A 217 -8.65 -0.33 -5.74
N ALA A 218 -9.81 -0.98 -5.54
CA ALA A 218 -10.99 -0.82 -6.39
C ALA A 218 -12.31 -1.12 -5.63
N GLY A 219 -13.34 -0.29 -5.82
CA GLY A 219 -14.70 -0.51 -5.27
C GLY A 219 -15.32 0.70 -4.54
N THR A 220 -16.47 0.49 -3.91
CA THR A 220 -17.06 1.41 -2.92
C THR A 220 -16.36 1.18 -1.58
N PHE A 221 -15.65 2.18 -1.08
CA PHE A 221 -14.81 2.04 0.11
C PHE A 221 -15.57 2.47 1.35
N LEU A 222 -16.26 1.53 1.98
CA LEU A 222 -17.09 1.80 3.16
C LEU A 222 -16.45 1.13 4.37
N PHE A 223 -16.28 1.85 5.47
CA PHE A 223 -16.06 1.21 6.76
C PHE A 223 -17.40 1.10 7.46
N CYS A 224 -17.82 -0.13 7.74
CA CYS A 224 -19.18 -0.46 8.14
C CYS A 224 -19.15 -1.30 9.41
N TRP A 225 -19.90 -0.86 10.42
CA TRP A 225 -20.31 -1.66 11.56
C TRP A 225 -21.74 -2.18 11.34
N GLN A 226 -21.98 -3.44 11.67
CA GLN A 226 -23.29 -4.08 11.59
C GLN A 226 -23.62 -4.76 12.92
N SER A 227 -24.85 -4.61 13.40
CA SER A 227 -25.32 -5.25 14.63
C SER A 227 -25.34 -6.78 14.53
N THR A 228 -25.69 -7.31 13.36
CA THR A 228 -25.75 -8.76 13.06
C THR A 228 -24.42 -9.47 13.31
N THR A 229 -23.31 -8.80 13.01
CA THR A 229 -21.96 -9.35 13.25
C THR A 229 -21.30 -8.80 14.51
N GLY A 230 -21.81 -7.69 15.05
CA GLY A 230 -21.20 -6.92 16.13
C GLY A 230 -19.83 -6.32 15.79
N LYS A 231 -19.39 -6.40 14.52
CA LYS A 231 -18.03 -6.05 14.10
C LYS A 231 -18.04 -4.95 13.05
N ALA A 232 -16.98 -4.14 13.08
CA ALA A 232 -16.68 -3.16 12.04
C ALA A 232 -15.66 -3.72 11.06
N LYS A 233 -15.92 -3.59 9.76
CA LYS A 233 -15.02 -4.02 8.69
C LYS A 233 -15.08 -3.07 7.49
N GLU A 234 -14.00 -3.07 6.72
CA GLU A 234 -14.01 -2.45 5.40
C GLU A 234 -14.79 -3.34 4.42
N ILE A 235 -15.73 -2.74 3.69
CA ILE A 235 -16.48 -3.36 2.61
C ILE A 235 -15.88 -2.86 1.30
N THR A 236 -15.54 -3.79 0.41
CA THR A 236 -14.90 -3.51 -0.88
C THR A 236 -15.85 -3.68 -2.06
N GLN A 237 -16.95 -4.43 -1.88
CA GLN A 237 -18.05 -4.57 -2.83
C GLN A 237 -19.37 -4.74 -2.06
N GLY A 238 -20.41 -3.98 -2.43
CA GLY A 238 -21.73 -4.01 -1.79
C GLY A 238 -22.07 -2.76 -0.98
N SER A 239 -23.12 -2.88 -0.16
CA SER A 239 -23.63 -1.83 0.73
C SER A 239 -23.54 -2.26 2.20
N CYS A 240 -23.54 -1.29 3.10
CA CYS A 240 -23.59 -1.54 4.55
C CYS A 240 -25.04 -1.69 5.00
N SER A 241 -25.64 -2.86 4.81
CA SER A 241 -27.00 -3.14 5.31
C SER A 241 -26.99 -3.38 6.82
N PRO A 242 -28.06 -3.01 7.55
CA PRO A 242 -28.42 -3.65 8.82
C PRO A 242 -28.36 -5.17 8.68
#